data_AF-N1WEE5-F1
#
_entry.id   AF-N1WEE5-F1
#
_cell.length_a   1.000
_cell.length_b   1.000
_cell.length_c   1.000
_cell.angle_alpha   90.00
_cell.angle_beta   90.00
_cell.angle_gamma   90.00
#
_symmetry.space_group_name_H-M   'P 1'
#
loop_
_entity.id
_entity.type
_entity.pdbx_description
1 polymer ?
#
loop_
_entity_poly.entity_id
_entity_poly.type
_entity_poly.pdbx_seq_one_letter_code
_entity_poly.pdbx_strand_id
1 'polypeptide(L)'
;MALVCLFLQTKKVVFFLQNAIIGSYYNRGLKMKFLHLLFLLVLTFSSCITYYRDYPTIEAPQKSSNPSKVKLFYHIEPFPILEFGGYTALKSFFKTKMKSQFSDTEEIIDPTSIPKKGVYCKVSTQWAPISAPALIFGYISVATATILPSWSSNEGFDVTYSVYKDGQKVKDFVYSPRRSIFLWIFTLPVVWINLFTSTEEEVFKATTYQFLEDAKPYLNE
;
A
#
# COMPACT_ATOMS: atom_id res chain seq x y z
N MET A 1 5.54 16.00 0.39
CA MET A 1 5.25 15.42 -0.95
C MET A 1 4.34 14.19 -0.83
N ALA A 2 4.73 13.16 -0.06
CA ALA A 2 3.90 11.98 0.18
C ALA A 2 2.47 12.37 0.65
N LEU A 3 2.33 13.12 1.75
CA LEU A 3 1.03 13.54 2.29
C LEU A 3 0.10 14.28 1.28
N VAL A 4 0.69 14.93 0.28
CA VAL A 4 0.02 15.79 -0.73
C VAL A 4 -0.61 14.93 -1.84
N CYS A 5 0.13 13.94 -2.35
CA CYS A 5 -0.41 12.97 -3.31
C CYS A 5 -1.39 11.97 -2.67
N LEU A 6 -1.27 11.77 -1.36
CA LEU A 6 -1.96 10.73 -0.61
C LEU A 6 -3.45 10.98 -0.37
N PHE A 7 -3.91 12.23 -0.44
CA PHE A 7 -5.35 12.50 -0.36
C PHE A 7 -6.13 11.89 -1.53
N LEU A 8 -5.50 11.63 -2.68
CA LEU A 8 -6.19 11.14 -3.89
C LEU A 8 -6.08 9.63 -4.15
N GLN A 9 -5.27 8.90 -3.39
CA GLN A 9 -5.11 7.45 -3.60
C GLN A 9 -6.31 6.62 -3.16
N THR A 10 -7.26 7.19 -2.41
CA THR A 10 -8.52 6.49 -2.16
C THR A 10 -9.48 6.80 -3.30
N LYS A 11 -9.95 5.77 -4.02
CA LYS A 11 -11.03 5.87 -5.03
C LYS A 11 -12.26 6.66 -4.52
N LYS A 12 -12.42 6.73 -3.18
CA LYS A 12 -13.44 7.51 -2.47
C LYS A 12 -13.25 9.04 -2.50
N VAL A 13 -12.01 9.56 -2.49
CA VAL A 13 -11.77 11.01 -2.41
C VAL A 13 -11.97 11.70 -3.75
N VAL A 14 -11.63 11.06 -4.88
CA VAL A 14 -11.95 11.58 -6.23
C VAL A 14 -13.46 11.80 -6.38
N PHE A 15 -14.27 10.84 -5.89
CA PHE A 15 -15.73 10.92 -5.91
C PHE A 15 -16.28 11.99 -4.96
N PHE A 16 -15.66 12.16 -3.79
CA PHE A 16 -16.06 13.17 -2.80
C PHE A 16 -15.76 14.60 -3.29
N LEU A 17 -14.62 14.80 -3.97
CA LEU A 17 -14.23 16.08 -4.54
C LEU A 17 -15.13 16.52 -5.69
N GLN A 18 -15.57 15.60 -6.56
CA GLN A 18 -16.56 15.90 -7.60
C GLN A 18 -17.89 16.40 -7.00
N ASN A 19 -18.37 15.77 -5.93
CA ASN A 19 -19.63 16.15 -5.29
C ASN A 19 -19.52 17.46 -4.49
N ALA A 20 -18.38 17.73 -3.85
CA ALA A 20 -18.15 18.97 -3.10
C ALA A 20 -18.09 20.22 -4.00
N ILE A 21 -17.55 20.09 -5.22
CA ILE A 21 -17.49 21.18 -6.20
C ILE A 21 -18.90 21.52 -6.72
N ILE A 22 -19.77 20.52 -6.89
CA ILE A 22 -21.16 20.71 -7.35
C ILE A 22 -22.02 21.36 -6.25
N GLY A 23 -21.78 21.05 -4.97
CA GLY A 23 -22.58 21.57 -3.85
C GLY A 23 -22.29 23.03 -3.42
N SER A 24 -21.21 23.66 -3.90
CA SER A 24 -20.73 24.95 -3.38
C SER A 24 -21.36 26.20 -4.05
N TYR A 25 -22.32 26.03 -4.97
CA TYR A 25 -22.91 27.13 -5.75
C TYR A 25 -23.87 28.08 -4.98
N TYR A 26 -24.01 27.95 -3.65
CA TYR A 26 -25.00 28.71 -2.85
C TYR A 26 -24.37 29.48 -1.67
N ASN A 27 -23.77 30.66 -1.92
CA ASN A 27 -23.83 31.91 -1.11
C ASN A 27 -22.70 32.88 -1.53
N ARG A 28 -22.98 34.19 -1.62
CA ARG A 28 -22.06 35.23 -2.13
C ARG A 28 -21.44 36.07 -1.01
N GLY A 29 -20.21 36.55 -1.23
CA GLY A 29 -19.60 37.65 -0.45
C GLY A 29 -18.23 37.31 0.13
N LEU A 30 -18.20 36.66 1.30
CA LEU A 30 -16.96 36.25 1.99
C LEU A 30 -16.37 34.94 1.44
N LYS A 31 -17.13 34.23 0.59
CA LYS A 31 -16.85 32.89 0.06
C LYS A 31 -15.85 32.84 -1.11
N MET A 32 -15.63 33.92 -1.87
CA MET A 32 -14.83 33.86 -3.12
C MET A 32 -13.34 33.59 -2.89
N LYS A 33 -12.71 34.23 -1.88
CA LYS A 33 -11.29 33.99 -1.56
C LYS A 33 -11.05 32.61 -0.96
N PHE A 34 -11.96 32.15 -0.11
CA PHE A 34 -11.92 30.80 0.45
C PHE A 34 -12.18 29.74 -0.61
N LEU A 35 -13.12 29.98 -1.53
CA LEU A 35 -13.41 29.08 -2.65
C LEU A 35 -12.24 29.03 -3.65
N HIS A 36 -11.57 30.14 -3.93
CA HIS A 36 -10.36 30.16 -4.76
C HIS A 36 -9.17 29.49 -4.08
N LEU A 37 -8.98 29.72 -2.77
CA LEU A 37 -7.96 29.01 -1.99
C LEU A 37 -8.25 27.50 -1.98
N LEU A 38 -9.50 27.10 -1.73
CA LEU A 38 -9.94 25.71 -1.77
C LEU A 38 -9.77 25.11 -3.17
N PHE A 39 -10.07 25.84 -4.23
CA PHE A 39 -9.91 25.39 -5.61
C PHE A 39 -8.44 25.24 -6.01
N LEU A 40 -7.58 26.19 -5.64
CA LEU A 40 -6.12 26.09 -5.82
C LEU A 40 -5.54 24.92 -5.01
N LEU A 41 -6.04 24.73 -3.80
CA LEU A 41 -5.66 23.61 -2.93
C LEU A 41 -6.08 22.27 -3.56
N VAL A 42 -7.32 22.16 -4.07
CA VAL A 42 -7.79 20.97 -4.78
C VAL A 42 -7.03 20.72 -6.08
N LEU A 43 -6.72 21.75 -6.87
CA LEU A 43 -5.94 21.61 -8.12
C LEU A 43 -4.50 21.17 -7.86
N THR A 44 -3.84 21.75 -6.86
CA THR A 44 -2.47 21.36 -6.50
C THR A 44 -2.40 19.93 -6.00
N PHE A 45 -3.40 19.47 -5.25
CA PHE A 45 -3.49 18.07 -4.86
C PHE A 45 -3.80 17.15 -6.04
N SER A 46 -4.67 17.56 -6.98
CA SER A 46 -5.11 16.76 -8.14
C SER A 46 -4.05 16.55 -9.23
N SER A 47 -2.85 17.11 -9.09
CA SER A 47 -1.79 17.06 -10.10
C SER A 47 -0.79 15.92 -9.90
N CYS A 48 -1.18 14.89 -9.14
CA CYS A 48 -0.30 13.79 -8.78
C CYS A 48 -0.72 12.49 -9.46
N ILE A 49 0.23 11.80 -10.08
CA ILE A 49 0.09 10.45 -10.61
C ILE A 49 0.89 9.51 -9.71
N THR A 50 0.26 8.42 -9.28
CA THR A 50 0.88 7.39 -8.45
C THR A 50 0.68 6.04 -9.08
N TYR A 51 1.73 5.25 -9.24
CA TYR A 51 1.58 3.87 -9.66
C TYR A 51 2.62 2.99 -8.97
N TYR A 52 2.27 1.73 -8.72
CA TYR A 52 3.23 0.75 -8.25
C TYR A 52 3.94 0.12 -9.43
N ARG A 53 5.24 -0.07 -9.31
CA ARG A 53 6.07 -0.68 -10.35
C ARG A 53 6.41 -2.11 -9.91
N ASP A 54 6.47 -3.01 -10.89
CA ASP A 54 7.02 -4.37 -10.72
C ASP A 54 6.34 -5.23 -9.64
N TYR A 55 5.08 -4.95 -9.28
CA TYR A 55 4.29 -5.81 -8.41
C TYR A 55 3.54 -6.86 -9.25
N PRO A 56 3.40 -8.09 -8.75
CA PRO A 56 2.86 -9.17 -9.55
C PRO A 56 1.35 -8.96 -9.73
N THR A 57 0.84 -9.06 -10.96
CA THR A 57 -0.61 -9.03 -11.22
C THR A 57 -1.17 -10.42 -11.00
N ILE A 58 -1.27 -10.86 -9.74
CA ILE A 58 -1.76 -12.20 -9.41
C ILE A 58 -3.28 -12.13 -9.23
N GLU A 59 -4.00 -12.74 -10.17
CA GLU A 59 -5.40 -13.10 -9.93
C GLU A 59 -5.46 -14.02 -8.72
N ALA A 60 -6.41 -13.76 -7.81
CA ALA A 60 -6.51 -14.53 -6.57
C ALA A 60 -6.45 -16.04 -6.87
N PRO A 61 -5.49 -16.79 -6.30
CA PRO A 61 -5.32 -18.21 -6.58
C PRO A 61 -6.64 -18.94 -6.36
N GLN A 62 -6.96 -19.84 -7.29
CA GLN A 62 -8.12 -20.71 -7.16
C GLN A 62 -8.05 -21.46 -5.82
N LYS A 63 -9.19 -21.52 -5.13
CA LYS A 63 -9.35 -22.16 -3.83
C LYS A 63 -8.68 -23.54 -3.86
N SER A 64 -7.63 -23.73 -3.06
CA SER A 64 -6.98 -25.04 -2.89
C SER A 64 -8.05 -26.07 -2.53
N SER A 65 -8.11 -27.18 -3.26
CA SER A 65 -9.12 -28.22 -3.05
C SER A 65 -8.89 -29.01 -1.75
N ASN A 66 -7.68 -28.94 -1.17
CA ASN A 66 -7.32 -29.61 0.08
C ASN A 66 -6.56 -28.64 1.00
N PRO A 67 -7.15 -28.22 2.14
CA PRO A 67 -6.43 -27.44 3.13
C PRO A 67 -5.30 -28.27 3.76
N SER A 68 -4.16 -27.64 4.01
CA SER A 68 -3.07 -28.25 4.79
C SER A 68 -3.57 -28.62 6.18
N LYS A 69 -3.14 -29.78 6.69
CA LYS A 69 -3.48 -30.22 8.06
C LYS A 69 -2.70 -29.43 9.13
N VAL A 70 -1.69 -28.67 8.72
CA VAL A 70 -0.79 -27.94 9.61
C VAL A 70 -1.45 -26.65 10.11
N LYS A 71 -1.25 -26.34 11.39
CA LYS A 71 -1.65 -25.07 12.00
C LYS A 71 -0.62 -23.99 11.67
N LEU A 72 -1.10 -22.84 11.21
CA LEU A 72 -0.28 -21.67 10.91
C LEU A 72 -0.34 -20.68 12.08
N PHE A 73 0.82 -20.32 12.60
CA PHE A 73 0.98 -19.17 13.49
C PHE A 73 1.50 -17.99 12.66
N TYR A 74 1.05 -16.78 12.96
CA TYR A 74 1.56 -15.60 12.27
C TYR A 74 1.72 -14.40 13.18
N HIS A 75 2.66 -13.53 12.82
CA HIS A 75 2.86 -12.23 13.45
C HIS A 75 3.08 -11.19 12.36
N ILE A 76 2.37 -10.06 12.44
CA ILE A 76 2.53 -8.96 11.50
C ILE A 76 3.02 -7.77 12.31
N GLU A 77 4.25 -7.33 12.03
CA GLU A 77 4.80 -6.15 12.67
C GLU A 77 4.05 -4.89 12.17
N PRO A 78 3.73 -3.95 13.08
CA PRO A 78 3.13 -2.67 12.68
C PRO A 78 4.10 -1.91 11.78
N PHE A 79 3.56 -1.17 10.82
CA PHE A 79 4.39 -0.46 9.85
C PHE A 79 5.11 0.71 10.57
N PRO A 80 6.37 0.99 10.22
CA PRO A 80 7.18 2.00 10.91
C PRO A 80 6.75 3.45 10.57
N ILE A 81 5.88 3.62 9.57
CA ILE A 81 5.41 4.92 9.10
C ILE A 81 3.92 4.85 8.74
N LEU A 82 3.34 6.02 8.44
CA LEU A 82 1.96 6.15 7.98
C LEU A 82 1.75 5.36 6.67
N GLU A 83 0.82 4.40 6.72
CA GLU A 83 0.48 3.46 5.65
C GLU A 83 -0.98 3.65 5.21
N PHE A 84 -1.32 3.20 4.00
CA PHE A 84 -2.60 3.49 3.34
C PHE A 84 -3.40 2.24 3.02
N GLY A 85 -3.40 1.31 3.96
CA GLY A 85 -4.17 0.07 3.91
C GLY A 85 -3.32 -1.17 3.69
N GLY A 86 -2.00 -1.07 3.51
CA GLY A 86 -1.09 -2.22 3.46
C GLY A 86 -1.13 -3.08 4.72
N TYR A 87 -1.06 -2.49 5.92
CA TYR A 87 -1.13 -3.26 7.18
C TYR A 87 -2.51 -3.90 7.37
N THR A 88 -3.57 -3.15 7.07
CA THR A 88 -4.95 -3.66 7.12
C THR A 88 -5.16 -4.77 6.09
N ALA A 89 -4.58 -4.65 4.90
CA ALA A 89 -4.59 -5.68 3.86
C ALA A 89 -3.98 -6.98 4.38
N LEU A 90 -2.76 -6.92 4.92
CA LEU A 90 -2.07 -8.08 5.49
C LEU A 90 -2.88 -8.71 6.62
N LYS A 91 -3.36 -7.91 7.58
CA LYS A 91 -4.13 -8.42 8.70
C LYS A 91 -5.43 -9.09 8.24
N SER A 92 -6.15 -8.48 7.30
CA SER A 92 -7.37 -9.07 6.73
C SER A 92 -7.07 -10.35 5.97
N PHE A 93 -5.95 -10.40 5.24
CA PHE A 93 -5.53 -11.55 4.44
C PHE A 93 -5.23 -12.76 5.33
N PHE A 94 -4.34 -12.59 6.33
CA PHE A 94 -3.98 -13.67 7.25
C PHE A 94 -5.18 -14.14 8.08
N LYS A 95 -6.07 -13.22 8.49
CA LYS A 95 -7.25 -13.57 9.27
C LYS A 95 -8.34 -14.31 8.47
N THR A 96 -8.52 -13.96 7.19
CA THR A 96 -9.67 -14.45 6.40
C THR A 96 -9.28 -15.49 5.35
N LYS A 97 -8.20 -15.27 4.60
CA LYS A 97 -7.80 -16.10 3.46
C LYS A 97 -6.93 -17.28 3.87
N MET A 98 -6.00 -17.10 4.79
CA MET A 98 -5.12 -18.20 5.25
C MET A 98 -5.91 -19.32 5.93
N LYS A 99 -7.03 -19.00 6.59
CA LYS A 99 -7.96 -20.02 7.16
C LYS A 99 -8.48 -21.03 6.14
N SER A 100 -8.48 -20.69 4.85
CA SER A 100 -8.91 -21.61 3.80
C SER A 100 -7.81 -22.54 3.30
N GLN A 101 -6.55 -22.27 3.66
CA GLN A 101 -5.37 -23.03 3.23
C GLN A 101 -4.75 -23.87 4.35
N PHE A 102 -5.00 -23.53 5.62
CA PHE A 102 -4.47 -24.23 6.80
C PHE A 102 -5.61 -24.73 7.69
N SER A 103 -5.31 -25.68 8.58
CA SER A 103 -6.31 -26.26 9.49
C SER A 103 -6.79 -25.26 10.54
N ASP A 104 -5.88 -24.43 11.03
CA ASP A 104 -6.15 -23.33 11.95
C ASP A 104 -5.11 -22.22 11.76
N THR A 105 -5.47 -20.99 12.12
CA THR A 105 -4.60 -19.81 12.03
C THR A 105 -4.64 -19.01 13.33
N GLU A 106 -3.49 -18.78 13.95
CA GLU A 106 -3.39 -18.06 15.22
C GLU A 106 -2.41 -16.87 15.12
N GLU A 107 -2.87 -15.69 15.52
CA GLU A 107 -2.04 -14.48 15.58
C GLU A 107 -1.24 -14.49 16.89
N ILE A 108 0.09 -14.42 16.80
CA ILE A 108 0.98 -14.27 17.94
C ILE A 108 1.30 -12.79 18.11
N ILE A 109 1.03 -12.25 19.31
CA ILE A 109 1.25 -10.83 19.60
C ILE A 109 2.72 -10.58 19.95
N ASP A 110 3.35 -11.49 20.70
CA ASP A 110 4.74 -11.35 21.13
C ASP A 110 5.71 -11.98 20.12
N PRO A 111 6.55 -11.18 19.43
CA PRO A 111 7.48 -11.68 18.41
C PRO A 111 8.58 -12.59 18.98
N THR A 112 8.80 -12.59 20.29
CA THR A 112 9.80 -13.47 20.93
C THR A 112 9.26 -14.88 21.16
N SER A 113 7.94 -15.07 21.11
CA SER A 113 7.26 -16.35 21.36
C SER A 113 7.12 -17.20 20.09
N ILE A 114 8.24 -17.63 19.51
CA ILE A 114 8.23 -18.52 18.33
C ILE A 114 7.71 -19.91 18.72
N PRO A 115 6.65 -20.45 18.09
CA PRO A 115 6.12 -21.77 18.38
C PRO A 115 7.15 -22.88 18.15
N LYS A 116 7.24 -23.82 19.09
CA LYS A 116 8.11 -25.00 18.98
C LYS A 116 7.60 -26.05 18.00
N LYS A 117 6.33 -25.97 17.57
CA LYS A 117 5.70 -26.91 16.64
C LYS A 117 4.81 -26.19 15.65
N GLY A 118 4.81 -26.66 14.41
CA GLY A 118 4.00 -26.12 13.32
C GLY A 118 4.73 -25.07 12.50
N VAL A 119 3.98 -24.37 11.64
CA VAL A 119 4.52 -23.32 10.76
C VAL A 119 4.27 -21.97 11.39
N TYR A 120 5.29 -21.13 11.46
CA TYR A 120 5.18 -19.75 11.92
C TYR A 120 5.66 -18.79 10.83
N CYS A 121 4.85 -17.78 10.51
CA CYS A 121 5.19 -16.76 9.53
C CYS A 121 5.24 -15.38 10.21
N LYS A 122 6.42 -14.79 10.22
CA LYS A 122 6.63 -13.41 10.68
C LYS A 122 6.67 -12.50 9.46
N VAL A 123 5.82 -11.47 9.44
CA VAL A 123 5.80 -10.44 8.41
C VAL A 123 6.34 -9.15 8.99
N SER A 124 7.44 -8.65 8.44
CA SER A 124 8.02 -7.36 8.79
C SER A 124 8.08 -6.43 7.57
N THR A 125 8.04 -5.13 7.83
CA THR A 125 8.16 -4.12 6.78
C THR A 125 9.24 -3.12 7.13
N GLN A 126 10.06 -2.78 6.14
CA GLN A 126 11.04 -1.72 6.23
C GLN A 126 10.69 -0.63 5.22
N TRP A 127 10.61 0.61 5.68
CA TRP A 127 10.32 1.73 4.79
C TRP A 127 11.52 2.02 3.89
N ALA A 128 11.28 2.10 2.58
CA ALA A 128 12.24 2.58 1.61
C ALA A 128 12.07 4.09 1.43
N PRO A 129 13.03 4.92 1.88
CA PRO A 129 12.88 6.36 1.88
C PRO A 129 12.88 6.94 0.47
N ILE A 130 12.19 8.07 0.33
CA ILE A 130 12.34 8.95 -0.83
C ILE A 130 13.82 9.35 -0.98
N SER A 131 14.32 9.34 -2.21
CA SER A 131 15.67 9.82 -2.50
C SER A 131 15.82 11.32 -2.19
N ALA A 132 17.01 11.75 -1.75
CA ALA A 132 17.25 13.16 -1.44
C ALA A 132 16.94 14.11 -2.62
N PRO A 133 17.29 13.79 -3.88
CA PRO A 133 16.89 14.63 -5.02
C PRO A 133 15.37 14.76 -5.16
N ALA A 134 14.62 13.64 -5.07
CA ALA A 134 13.16 13.67 -5.17
C ALA A 134 12.51 14.46 -4.04
N LEU A 135 13.11 14.46 -2.84
CA LEU A 135 12.68 15.31 -1.73
C LEU A 135 12.88 16.80 -2.06
N ILE A 136 14.08 17.19 -2.48
CA ILE A 136 14.43 18.57 -2.84
C ILE A 136 13.54 19.10 -3.97
N PHE A 137 13.45 18.36 -5.08
CA PHE A 137 12.58 18.73 -6.19
C PHE A 137 11.10 18.71 -5.81
N GLY A 138 10.69 17.83 -4.89
CA GLY A 138 9.36 17.86 -4.30
C GLY A 138 9.04 19.16 -3.59
N TYR A 139 9.96 19.68 -2.77
CA TYR A 139 9.79 20.97 -2.10
C TYR A 139 9.73 22.13 -3.09
N ILE A 140 10.61 22.14 -4.10
CA ILE A 140 10.63 23.17 -5.15
C ILE A 140 9.34 23.13 -5.98
N SER A 141 8.88 21.94 -6.35
CA SER A 141 7.63 21.74 -7.08
C SER A 141 6.45 22.30 -6.28
N VAL A 142 6.30 21.94 -5.00
CA VAL A 142 5.23 22.51 -4.14
C VAL A 142 5.35 24.02 -3.98
N ALA A 143 6.55 24.55 -3.75
CA ALA A 143 6.79 26.00 -3.60
C ALA A 143 6.45 26.79 -4.87
N THR A 144 6.54 26.15 -6.04
CA THR A 144 6.17 26.73 -7.35
C THR A 144 4.77 26.31 -7.79
N ALA A 145 3.90 25.92 -6.85
CA ALA A 145 2.53 25.48 -7.13
C ALA A 145 2.45 24.39 -8.21
N THR A 146 3.41 23.47 -8.20
CA THR A 146 3.57 22.32 -9.12
C THR A 146 3.81 22.70 -10.59
N ILE A 147 4.20 23.96 -10.86
CA ILE A 147 4.64 24.40 -12.19
C ILE A 147 5.90 23.63 -12.60
N LEU A 148 6.84 23.48 -11.66
CA LEU A 148 8.00 22.61 -11.85
C LEU A 148 7.61 21.17 -11.49
N PRO A 149 7.94 20.17 -12.35
CA PRO A 149 7.63 18.79 -12.08
C PRO A 149 8.52 18.22 -10.96
N SER A 150 8.02 17.21 -10.27
CA SER A 150 8.82 16.36 -9.37
C SER A 150 8.42 14.90 -9.54
N TRP A 151 9.38 13.98 -9.43
CA TRP A 151 9.12 12.55 -9.48
C TRP A 151 9.98 11.79 -8.47
N SER A 152 9.48 10.62 -8.06
CA SER A 152 10.18 9.60 -7.28
C SER A 152 9.79 8.23 -7.83
N SER A 153 10.71 7.27 -7.83
CA SER A 153 10.44 5.91 -8.34
C SER A 153 10.81 4.79 -7.37
N ASN A 154 11.29 5.14 -6.17
CA ASN A 154 11.86 4.17 -5.22
C ASN A 154 11.24 4.27 -3.82
N GLU A 155 10.13 4.99 -3.68
CA GLU A 155 9.41 5.05 -2.41
C GLU A 155 8.61 3.75 -2.22
N GLY A 156 8.45 3.28 -0.99
CA GLY A 156 7.58 2.14 -0.70
C GLY A 156 8.06 1.37 0.51
N PHE A 157 7.93 0.05 0.45
CA PHE A 157 8.33 -0.84 1.52
C PHE A 157 9.13 -2.01 0.98
N ASP A 158 10.02 -2.54 1.82
CA ASP A 158 10.55 -3.88 1.71
C ASP A 158 9.78 -4.76 2.69
N VAL A 159 9.05 -5.73 2.17
CA VAL A 159 8.20 -6.65 2.92
C VAL A 159 8.94 -7.97 3.03
N THR A 160 9.22 -8.40 4.26
CA THR A 160 9.90 -9.67 4.52
C THR A 160 8.93 -10.64 5.18
N TYR A 161 8.74 -11.79 4.55
CA TYR A 161 8.04 -12.94 5.12
C TYR A 161 9.09 -13.95 5.59
N SER A 162 9.31 -14.01 6.89
CA SER A 162 10.19 -14.98 7.53
C SER A 162 9.41 -16.21 7.94
N VAL A 163 9.69 -17.34 7.31
CA VAL A 163 9.04 -18.63 7.57
C VAL A 163 9.88 -19.45 8.52
N TYR A 164 9.23 -19.99 9.54
CA TYR A 164 9.80 -20.87 10.54
C TYR A 164 9.00 -22.18 10.57
N LYS A 165 9.70 -23.30 10.78
CA LYS A 165 9.11 -24.64 10.98
C LYS A 165 9.68 -25.20 12.28
N ASP A 166 8.79 -25.58 13.18
CA ASP A 166 9.14 -26.18 14.49
C ASP A 166 10.18 -25.36 15.28
N GLY A 167 10.01 -24.04 15.27
CA GLY A 167 10.88 -23.08 15.97
C GLY A 167 12.16 -22.68 15.24
N GLN A 168 12.47 -23.30 14.10
CA GLN A 168 13.66 -23.00 13.31
C GLN A 168 13.33 -22.18 12.06
N LYS A 169 14.16 -21.17 11.78
CA LYS A 169 14.01 -20.33 10.59
C LYS A 169 14.38 -21.13 9.35
N VAL A 170 13.47 -21.19 8.38
CA VAL A 170 13.64 -21.94 7.13
C VAL A 170 14.07 -21.02 6.00
N LYS A 171 13.31 -19.93 5.77
CA LYS A 171 13.55 -19.04 4.63
C LYS A 171 12.95 -17.65 4.86
N ASP A 172 13.61 -16.64 4.30
CA ASP A 172 13.05 -15.31 4.11
C ASP A 172 12.65 -15.11 2.66
N PHE A 173 11.45 -14.56 2.45
CA PHE A 173 10.98 -14.07 1.17
C PHE A 173 10.86 -12.55 1.25
N VAL A 174 11.63 -11.85 0.43
CA VAL A 174 11.69 -10.39 0.43
C VAL A 174 11.07 -9.87 -0.86
N TYR A 175 10.07 -9.00 -0.72
CA TYR A 175 9.40 -8.33 -1.82
C TYR A 175 9.53 -6.82 -1.64
N SER A 176 9.80 -6.11 -2.73
CA SER A 176 10.02 -4.66 -2.71
C SER A 176 8.93 -3.94 -3.51
N PRO A 177 7.67 -3.85 -3.02
CA PRO A 177 6.65 -3.05 -3.68
C PRO A 177 7.07 -1.57 -3.71
N ARG A 178 7.61 -1.15 -4.86
CA ARG A 178 8.02 0.24 -5.12
C ARG A 178 6.87 1.01 -5.76
N ARG A 179 6.67 2.22 -5.27
CA ARG A 179 5.74 3.21 -5.78
C ARG A 179 6.51 4.31 -6.50
N SER A 180 6.03 4.64 -7.68
CA SER A 180 6.40 5.85 -8.39
C SER A 180 5.36 6.93 -8.16
N ILE A 181 5.84 8.15 -7.95
CA ILE A 181 5.02 9.34 -7.75
C ILE A 181 5.51 10.38 -8.75
N PHE A 182 4.59 11.01 -9.46
CA PHE A 182 4.86 12.13 -10.35
C PHE A 182 3.90 13.27 -10.02
N LEU A 183 4.45 14.46 -9.76
CA LEU A 183 3.69 15.64 -9.36
C LEU A 183 3.97 16.77 -10.36
N TRP A 184 2.96 17.20 -11.09
CA TRP A 184 3.09 18.28 -12.07
C TRP A 184 1.73 18.83 -12.50
N ILE A 185 1.54 20.15 -12.48
CA ILE A 185 0.24 20.79 -12.77
C ILE A 185 -0.33 20.40 -14.14
N PHE A 186 0.54 20.18 -15.14
CA PHE A 186 0.10 19.80 -16.49
C PHE A 186 -0.36 18.34 -16.61
N THR A 187 -0.26 17.54 -15.55
CA THR A 187 -0.84 16.19 -15.52
C THR A 187 -2.33 16.17 -15.17
N LEU A 188 -2.92 17.31 -14.80
CA LEU A 188 -4.35 17.41 -14.48
C LEU A 188 -5.28 16.79 -15.55
N PRO A 189 -5.06 17.00 -16.87
CA PRO A 189 -5.91 16.38 -17.91
C PRO A 189 -5.83 14.84 -17.93
N VAL A 190 -4.79 14.25 -17.34
CA VAL A 190 -4.52 12.81 -17.35
C VAL A 190 -4.55 12.17 -15.97
N VAL A 191 -4.89 12.90 -14.91
CA VAL A 191 -4.91 12.37 -13.51
C VAL A 191 -5.86 11.18 -13.35
N TRP A 192 -6.88 11.08 -14.20
CA TRP A 192 -7.83 9.96 -14.21
C TRP A 192 -7.14 8.60 -14.39
N ILE A 193 -5.91 8.57 -14.91
CA ILE A 193 -5.11 7.34 -15.01
C ILE A 193 -4.90 6.65 -13.65
N ASN A 194 -4.91 7.40 -12.54
CA ASN A 194 -4.81 6.84 -11.19
C ASN A 194 -5.97 5.87 -10.87
N LEU A 195 -7.13 6.00 -11.52
CA LEU A 195 -8.25 5.06 -11.37
C LEU A 195 -7.90 3.65 -11.86
N PHE A 196 -6.92 3.56 -12.76
CA PHE A 196 -6.42 2.32 -13.36
C PHE A 196 -5.09 1.86 -12.74
N THR A 197 -4.60 2.53 -11.71
CA THR A 197 -3.41 2.13 -10.96
C THR A 197 -3.79 1.37 -9.71
N SER A 198 -2.96 0.40 -9.30
CA SER A 198 -3.23 -0.33 -8.08
C SER A 198 -3.05 0.50 -6.82
N THR A 199 -3.88 0.19 -5.83
CA THR A 199 -3.77 0.74 -4.48
C THR A 199 -2.73 -0.01 -3.66
N GLU A 200 -2.27 0.59 -2.55
CA GLU A 200 -1.36 -0.08 -1.61
C GLU A 200 -1.96 -1.40 -1.11
N GLU A 201 -3.25 -1.40 -0.78
CA GLU A 201 -3.99 -2.59 -0.34
C GLU A 201 -3.94 -3.73 -1.37
N GLU A 202 -4.16 -3.42 -2.64
CA GLU A 202 -4.11 -4.39 -3.74
C GLU A 202 -2.70 -4.97 -3.92
N VAL A 203 -1.67 -4.12 -3.83
CA VAL A 203 -0.27 -4.52 -3.97
C VAL A 203 0.15 -5.45 -2.84
N PHE A 204 -0.17 -5.12 -1.59
CA PHE A 204 0.16 -5.99 -0.44
C PHE A 204 -0.60 -7.32 -0.48
N LYS A 205 -1.83 -7.36 -1.01
CA LYS A 205 -2.53 -8.62 -1.27
C LYS A 205 -1.82 -9.45 -2.34
N ALA A 206 -1.42 -8.82 -3.43
CA ALA A 206 -0.74 -9.48 -4.54
C ALA A 206 0.62 -10.04 -4.13
N THR A 207 1.44 -9.28 -3.39
CA THR A 207 2.71 -9.79 -2.85
C THR A 207 2.50 -10.93 -1.87
N THR A 208 1.42 -10.91 -1.09
CA THR A 208 1.10 -12.02 -0.18
C THR A 208 0.69 -13.29 -0.94
N TYR A 209 -0.03 -13.15 -2.06
CA TYR A 209 -0.29 -14.30 -2.94
C TYR A 209 0.99 -14.83 -3.58
N GLN A 210 1.89 -13.96 -4.01
CA GLN A 210 3.19 -14.38 -4.54
C GLN A 210 3.99 -15.13 -3.48
N PHE A 211 4.05 -14.60 -2.26
CA PHE A 211 4.63 -15.28 -1.11
C PHE A 211 4.06 -16.68 -0.92
N LEU A 212 2.74 -16.83 -0.98
CA LEU A 212 2.12 -18.13 -0.81
C LEU A 212 2.56 -19.13 -1.87
N GLU A 213 2.60 -18.71 -3.13
CA GLU A 213 3.08 -19.54 -4.25
C GLU A 213 4.54 -19.92 -4.08
N ASP A 214 5.41 -18.94 -3.80
CA ASP A 214 6.85 -19.14 -3.62
C ASP A 214 7.16 -20.00 -2.38
N ALA A 215 6.34 -19.88 -1.33
CA ALA A 215 6.51 -20.58 -0.07
C ALA A 215 5.82 -21.96 -0.04
N LYS A 216 5.07 -22.36 -1.07
CA LYS A 216 4.38 -23.67 -1.14
C LYS A 216 5.24 -24.86 -0.67
N PRO A 217 6.50 -25.03 -1.10
CA PRO A 217 7.36 -26.14 -0.67
C PRO A 217 7.64 -26.16 0.84
N TYR A 218 7.50 -25.02 1.52
CA TYR A 218 7.81 -24.86 2.94
C TYR A 218 6.54 -24.87 3.81
N LEU A 219 5.36 -24.71 3.21
CA LEU A 219 4.08 -24.56 3.92
C LEU A 219 3.20 -25.82 3.90
N ASN A 220 3.33 -26.70 2.90
CA ASN A 220 2.38 -27.78 2.61
C ASN A 220 2.93 -29.22 2.79
N GLU A 221 3.81 -29.44 3.77
CA GLU A 221 4.19 -30.79 4.21
C GLU A 221 3.41 -31.25 5.45
#